data_AF-A0A1Q9S9U7-F1
#
_entry.id   AF-A0A1Q9S9U7-F1
#
_cell.length_a   1.000
_cell.length_b   1.000
_cell.length_c   1.000
_cell.angle_alpha   90.00
_cell.angle_beta   90.00
_cell.angle_gamma   90.00
#
_symmetry.space_group_name_H-M   'P 1'
#
loop_
_entity.id
_entity.type
_entity.pdbx_description
1 polymer ?
#
loop_
_entity_poly.entity_id
_entity_poly.type
_entity_poly.pdbx_seq_one_letter_code
_entity_poly.pdbx_strand_id
1 'polypeptide(L)'
;MAETNGTPVIIPEQAAREPYRPTASTQEVHDTIARSLSDIVCTSASQARVFVSLFDLYDKDATLAVRYGHLVDAAECMEIALTHLGQLKAAVAHRLLIEDEQNGPIPF
;
A
#
# COMPACT_ATOMS: atom_id res chain seq x y z
N MET A 1 -30.10 -25.74 -59.59
CA MET A 1 -29.47 -24.42 -59.67
C MET A 1 -29.58 -23.75 -58.32
N ALA A 2 -28.46 -23.68 -57.60
CA ALA A 2 -28.20 -22.73 -56.53
C ALA A 2 -26.68 -22.55 -56.57
N GLU A 3 -26.27 -21.49 -57.26
CA GLU A 3 -24.89 -21.08 -57.42
C GLU A 3 -24.37 -20.54 -56.09
N THR A 4 -23.14 -20.97 -55.78
CA THR A 4 -22.11 -20.40 -54.90
C THR A 4 -22.49 -19.27 -53.95
N ASN A 5 -22.05 -19.39 -52.69
CA ASN A 5 -21.08 -18.43 -52.13
C ASN A 5 -20.42 -19.02 -50.87
N GLY A 6 -19.72 -20.14 -51.06
CA GLY A 6 -18.72 -20.61 -50.10
C GLY A 6 -17.40 -19.91 -50.35
N THR A 7 -17.34 -18.58 -50.20
CA THR A 7 -16.05 -17.88 -50.18
C THR A 7 -15.33 -18.35 -48.93
N PRO A 8 -14.13 -18.94 -49.02
CA PRO A 8 -13.34 -19.25 -47.83
C PRO A 8 -13.11 -17.93 -47.09
N VAL A 9 -13.58 -17.83 -45.86
CA VAL A 9 -13.21 -16.71 -44.99
C VAL A 9 -11.72 -16.92 -44.70
N ILE A 10 -10.89 -16.21 -45.44
CA ILE A 10 -9.47 -16.09 -45.13
C ILE A 10 -9.42 -15.30 -43.82
N ILE A 11 -9.20 -16.00 -42.72
CA ILE A 11 -8.84 -15.35 -41.46
C ILE A 11 -7.52 -14.65 -41.75
N PRO A 12 -7.46 -13.31 -41.77
CA PRO A 12 -6.19 -12.64 -41.96
C PRO A 12 -5.24 -13.16 -40.88
N GLU A 13 -4.02 -13.57 -41.29
CA GLU A 13 -2.97 -13.93 -40.34
C GLU A 13 -2.98 -12.86 -39.26
N GLN A 14 -3.27 -13.29 -38.03
CA GLN A 14 -3.41 -12.44 -36.87
C GLN A 14 -2.11 -11.66 -36.78
N ALA A 15 -2.11 -10.42 -37.29
CA ALA A 15 -0.92 -9.59 -37.49
C ALA A 15 -0.08 -9.76 -36.24
N ALA A 16 1.11 -10.36 -36.40
CA ALA A 16 1.92 -10.91 -35.32
C ALA A 16 1.84 -9.98 -34.12
N ARG A 17 0.95 -10.30 -33.17
CA ARG A 17 0.66 -9.42 -32.06
C ARG A 17 2.00 -9.30 -31.35
N GLU A 18 2.54 -8.09 -31.26
CA GLU A 18 3.83 -7.89 -30.60
C GLU A 18 3.82 -8.69 -29.29
N PRO A 19 4.87 -9.47 -29.01
CA PRO A 19 4.90 -10.30 -27.82
C PRO A 19 4.51 -9.42 -26.64
N TYR A 20 3.48 -9.82 -25.88
CA TYR A 20 3.05 -9.08 -24.70
C TYR A 20 4.28 -8.84 -23.81
N ARG A 21 4.75 -7.60 -23.78
CA ARG A 21 5.86 -7.15 -22.94
C ARG A 21 5.26 -6.25 -21.87
N PRO A 22 4.96 -6.79 -20.68
CA PRO A 22 4.49 -5.95 -19.59
C PRO A 22 5.58 -4.92 -19.25
N THR A 23 5.23 -3.64 -19.32
CA THR A 23 6.07 -2.54 -18.82
C THR A 23 5.90 -2.33 -17.31
N ALA A 24 4.93 -3.01 -16.70
CA ALA A 24 4.64 -2.92 -15.28
C ALA A 24 5.69 -3.68 -14.46
N SER A 25 6.25 -3.01 -13.46
CA SER A 25 7.18 -3.61 -12.50
C SER A 25 6.48 -3.88 -11.17
N THR A 26 6.37 -5.16 -10.80
CA THR A 26 5.87 -5.57 -9.48
C THR A 26 6.71 -4.96 -8.36
N GLN A 27 8.02 -4.80 -8.58
CA GLN A 27 8.93 -4.17 -7.63
C GLN A 27 8.59 -2.70 -7.39
N GLU A 28 8.35 -1.93 -8.45
CA GLU A 28 7.96 -0.51 -8.34
C GLU A 28 6.64 -0.34 -7.59
N VAL A 29 5.67 -1.24 -7.82
CA VAL A 29 4.40 -1.27 -7.10
C VAL A 29 4.63 -1.51 -5.62
N HIS A 30 5.41 -2.52 -5.25
CA HIS A 30 5.73 -2.81 -3.85
C HIS A 30 6.52 -1.68 -3.17
N ASP A 31 7.49 -1.06 -3.85
CA ASP A 31 8.24 0.08 -3.31
C ASP A 31 7.34 1.30 -3.08
N THR A 32 6.35 1.49 -3.95
CA THR A 32 5.34 2.55 -3.80
C THR A 32 4.41 2.26 -2.63
N ILE A 33 3.95 1.02 -2.46
CA ILE A 33 3.14 0.60 -1.31
C ILE A 33 3.92 0.79 -0.01
N ALA A 34 5.16 0.33 0.06
CA ALA A 34 5.98 0.45 1.27
C ALA A 34 6.21 1.92 1.68
N ARG A 35 6.52 2.79 0.72
CA ARG A 35 6.64 4.24 0.97
C ARG A 35 5.33 4.84 1.46
N SER A 36 4.23 4.56 0.78
CA SER A 36 2.90 5.06 1.17
C SER A 36 2.51 4.65 2.59
N LEU A 37 2.72 3.38 2.95
CA LEU A 37 2.47 2.89 4.30
C LEU A 37 3.36 3.60 5.34
N SER A 38 4.65 3.79 5.03
CA SER A 38 5.56 4.53 5.90
C SER A 38 5.10 5.97 6.13
N ASP A 39 4.67 6.66 5.06
CA ASP A 39 4.20 8.04 5.15
C ASP A 39 2.93 8.16 6.00
N ILE A 40 1.99 7.21 5.86
CA ILE A 40 0.79 7.14 6.71
C ILE A 40 1.19 6.95 8.17
N VAL A 41 2.07 5.99 8.48
CA VAL A 41 2.53 5.72 9.85
C VAL A 41 3.12 6.99 10.48
N CYS A 42 4.05 7.63 9.78
CA CYS A 42 4.72 8.84 10.29
C CYS A 42 3.75 10.00 10.48
N THR A 43 2.86 10.23 9.51
CA THR A 43 1.89 11.33 9.56
C THR A 43 0.90 11.13 10.69
N SER A 44 0.29 9.95 10.79
CA SER A 44 -0.70 9.64 11.82
C SER A 44 -0.08 9.69 13.23
N ALA A 45 1.12 9.13 13.44
CA ALA A 45 1.81 9.24 14.72
C ALA A 45 2.14 10.70 15.09
N SER A 46 2.51 11.52 14.10
CA SER A 46 2.76 12.95 14.31
C SER A 46 1.49 13.69 14.72
N GLN A 47 0.34 13.43 14.09
CA GLN A 47 -0.94 14.05 14.45
C GLN A 47 -1.38 13.61 15.86
N ALA A 48 -1.24 12.33 16.19
CA ALA A 48 -1.53 11.84 17.54
C ALA A 48 -0.73 12.60 18.61
N ARG A 49 0.56 12.83 18.38
CA ARG A 49 1.41 13.64 19.27
C ARG A 49 0.88 15.06 19.44
N VAL A 50 0.39 15.69 18.37
CA VAL A 50 -0.19 17.05 18.43
C VAL A 50 -1.42 17.05 19.33
N PHE A 51 -2.35 16.12 19.15
CA PHE A 51 -3.55 16.01 19.98
C PHE A 51 -3.24 15.72 21.47
N VAL A 52 -2.27 14.86 21.76
CA VAL A 52 -1.79 14.65 23.14
C VAL A 52 -1.23 15.95 23.73
N SER A 53 -0.50 16.72 22.92
CA SER A 53 0.03 18.02 23.36
C SER A 53 -1.08 19.03 23.64
N LEU A 54 -2.16 19.04 22.85
CA LEU A 54 -3.34 19.87 23.11
C LEU A 54 -3.99 19.50 24.45
N PHE A 55 -4.17 18.20 24.71
CA PHE A 55 -4.71 17.71 25.98
C PHE A 55 -3.86 18.09 27.22
N ASP A 56 -2.54 17.93 27.12
CA ASP A 56 -1.63 18.04 28.26
C ASP A 56 -1.05 19.45 28.46
N LEU A 57 -0.97 20.29 27.44
CA LEU A 57 -0.26 21.57 27.54
C LEU A 57 -1.15 22.77 27.22
N TYR A 58 -1.91 22.73 26.14
CA TYR A 58 -2.53 23.93 25.58
C TYR A 58 -3.96 24.16 26.06
N ASP A 59 -4.78 23.12 26.15
CA ASP A 59 -6.21 23.26 26.42
C ASP A 59 -6.57 22.97 27.88
N LYS A 60 -5.68 23.34 28.83
CA LYS A 60 -5.89 23.12 30.27
C LYS A 60 -7.16 23.78 30.80
N ASP A 61 -7.50 24.95 30.25
CA ASP A 61 -8.65 25.75 30.64
C ASP A 61 -9.91 25.46 29.81
N ALA A 62 -9.81 24.55 28.83
CA ALA A 62 -10.96 24.12 28.04
C ALA A 62 -11.86 23.16 28.85
N THR A 63 -13.07 22.94 28.35
CA THR A 63 -14.00 21.99 28.97
C THR A 63 -13.43 20.57 28.92
N LEU A 64 -13.85 19.73 29.87
CA LEU A 64 -13.50 18.30 29.87
C LEU A 64 -13.86 17.61 28.55
N ALA A 65 -14.98 17.99 27.94
CA ALA A 65 -15.41 17.44 26.66
C ALA A 65 -14.39 17.72 25.54
N VAL A 66 -13.85 18.94 25.46
CA VAL A 66 -12.83 19.30 24.47
C VAL A 66 -11.54 18.53 24.73
N ARG A 67 -11.06 18.53 25.97
CA ARG A 67 -9.81 17.86 26.35
C ARG A 67 -9.86 16.36 26.07
N TYR A 68 -10.93 15.69 26.47
CA TYR A 68 -11.09 14.26 26.17
C TYR A 68 -11.36 13.98 24.70
N GLY A 69 -11.96 14.92 23.96
CA GLY A 69 -12.03 14.88 22.50
C GLY A 69 -10.64 14.73 21.88
N HIS A 70 -9.67 15.55 22.28
CA HIS A 70 -8.28 15.41 21.80
C HIS A 70 -7.66 14.05 22.10
N LEU A 71 -7.96 13.44 23.26
CA LEU A 71 -7.45 12.09 23.55
C LEU A 71 -8.09 11.02 22.66
N VAL A 72 -9.36 11.17 22.31
CA VAL A 72 -10.04 10.31 21.34
C VAL A 72 -9.38 10.45 19.97
N ASP A 73 -9.22 11.69 19.47
CA ASP A 73 -8.57 11.97 18.19
C ASP A 73 -7.12 11.42 18.15
N ALA A 74 -6.39 11.55 19.26
CA ALA A 74 -5.05 10.98 19.40
C ALA A 74 -5.04 9.45 19.31
N ALA A 75 -5.99 8.79 19.96
CA ALA A 75 -6.11 7.35 19.96
C ALA A 75 -6.44 6.82 18.55
N GLU A 76 -7.39 7.46 17.86
CA GLU A 76 -7.74 7.13 16.47
C GLU A 76 -6.54 7.28 15.53
N CYS A 77 -5.78 8.38 15.65
CA CYS A 77 -4.55 8.58 14.88
C CYS A 77 -3.51 7.47 15.15
N MET A 78 -3.34 7.05 16.41
CA MET A 78 -2.42 5.95 16.74
C MET A 78 -2.91 4.59 16.23
N GLU A 79 -4.22 4.33 16.25
CA GLU A 79 -4.79 3.10 15.70
C GLU A 79 -4.53 2.99 14.19
N ILE A 80 -4.69 4.09 13.46
CA ILE A 80 -4.31 4.18 12.04
C ILE A 80 -2.82 3.88 11.88
N ALA A 81 -1.95 4.54 12.66
CA ALA A 81 -0.51 4.33 12.57
C ALA A 81 -0.12 2.86 12.83
N LEU A 82 -0.66 2.25 13.88
CA LEU A 82 -0.34 0.86 14.25
C LEU A 82 -0.84 -0.14 13.20
N THR A 83 -2.02 0.10 12.63
CA THR A 83 -2.58 -0.73 11.57
C THR A 83 -1.69 -0.75 10.34
N HIS A 84 -1.29 0.44 9.87
CA HIS A 84 -0.44 0.56 8.67
C HIS A 84 1.00 0.11 8.95
N LEU A 85 1.50 0.27 10.18
CA LEU A 85 2.78 -0.30 10.58
C LEU A 85 2.76 -1.82 10.54
N GLY A 86 1.65 -2.44 10.98
CA GLY A 86 1.44 -3.89 10.87
C GLY A 86 1.47 -4.37 9.43
N GLN A 87 0.80 -3.64 8.53
CA GLN A 87 0.82 -3.92 7.08
C GLN A 87 2.21 -3.73 6.47
N LEU A 88 2.92 -2.67 6.84
CA LEU A 88 4.29 -2.41 6.38
C LEU A 88 5.22 -3.53 6.82
N LYS A 89 5.13 -3.96 8.09
CA LYS A 89 5.90 -5.09 8.62
C LYS A 89 5.64 -6.35 7.80
N ALA A 90 4.38 -6.66 7.50
CA ALA A 90 4.03 -7.83 6.70
C ALA A 90 4.59 -7.75 5.27
N ALA A 91 4.50 -6.58 4.63
CA ALA A 91 5.03 -6.36 3.29
C ALA A 91 6.56 -6.52 3.22
N VAL A 92 7.29 -5.99 4.21
CA VAL A 92 8.75 -6.10 4.27
C VAL A 92 9.19 -7.51 4.66
N ALA A 93 8.51 -8.18 5.60
CA ALA A 93 8.82 -9.55 5.98
C ALA A 93 8.67 -10.54 4.81
N HIS A 94 7.62 -10.36 3.99
CA HIS A 94 7.43 -11.16 2.78
C HIS A 94 8.59 -10.98 1.78
N ARG A 95 9.09 -9.75 1.63
CA ARG A 95 10.25 -9.49 0.76
C ARG A 95 11.54 -10.11 1.29
N LEU A 96 11.81 -9.98 2.59
CA LEU A 96 12.95 -10.62 3.23
C LEU A 96 12.95 -12.13 3.04
N LEU A 97 11.80 -12.79 3.23
CA LEU A 97 11.68 -14.23 3.00
C LEU A 97 11.98 -14.63 1.55
N ILE A 98 11.47 -13.87 0.57
CA ILE A 98 11.75 -14.12 -0.84
C ILE A 98 13.23 -13.87 -1.18
N GLU A 99 13.82 -12.79 -0.65
CA GLU A 99 15.24 -12.47 -0.86
C GLU A 99 16.16 -13.51 -0.21
N ASP A 100 15.85 -14.00 0.99
CA ASP A 100 16.59 -15.08 1.66
C ASP A 100 16.47 -16.41 0.89
N GLU A 101 15.28 -16.75 0.36
CA GLU A 101 15.08 -17.93 -0.48
C GLU A 101 15.87 -17.84 -1.80
N GLN A 102 16.03 -16.65 -2.37
CA GLN A 102 16.77 -16.43 -3.61
C GLN A 102 18.30 -16.39 -3.42
N ASN A 103 18.78 -15.89 -2.28
CA ASN A 103 20.21 -15.73 -2.01
C ASN A 103 20.88 -16.95 -1.36
N GLY A 104 20.10 -18.00 -1.06
CA GLY A 104 20.59 -19.19 -0.36
C GLY A 104 20.79 -18.94 1.13
N PRO A 105 21.02 -20.00 1.94
CA PRO A 105 21.14 -19.86 3.38
C PRO A 105 22.28 -18.91 3.75
N ILE A 106 21.99 -17.96 4.65
CA ILE A 106 22.98 -17.05 5.21
C ILE A 106 24.10 -17.91 5.82
N PRO A 107 25.37 -17.79 5.37
CA PRO A 107 26.46 -18.56 5.93
C PRO A 107 26.67 -18.15 7.39
N PHE A 108 26.46 -19.10 8.30
CA PHE A 108 26.77 -18.99 9.73
C PHE A 108 28.26 -19.19 9.99
#